data_AF-A0A4Y5SN48-F1
#
_entry.id   AF-A0A4Y5SN48-F1
#
_cell.length_a   1.000
_cell.length_b   1.000
_cell.length_c   1.000
_cell.angle_alpha   90.00
_cell.angle_beta   90.00
_cell.angle_gamma   90.00
#
_symmetry.space_group_name_H-M   'P 1'
#
loop_
_entity.id
_entity.type
_entity.pdbx_description
1 polymer ?
#
loop_
_entity_poly.entity_id
_entity_poly.type
_entity_poly.pdbx_seq_one_letter_code
_entity_poly.pdbx_strand_id
1 'polypeptide(L)'
;MSETKVVQTEVDMEVYRTLKAVASAEKKPLKEIIREILRDYAEKKKKKLLEEVEKDPIWEAVGLLETNEEDASERDDWGVPEW
;
A
#
# COMPACT_ATOMS: atom_id res chain seq x y z
N MET A 1 7.46 -5.90 -15.12
CA MET A 1 6.77 -6.82 -14.18
C MET A 1 6.81 -6.14 -12.83
N SER A 2 5.68 -5.88 -12.18
CA SER A 2 5.68 -5.26 -10.85
C SER A 2 6.28 -6.21 -9.83
N GLU A 3 7.16 -5.73 -8.96
CA GLU A 3 7.69 -6.54 -7.86
C GLU A 3 6.58 -6.98 -6.91
N THR A 4 6.67 -8.22 -6.41
CA THR A 4 5.70 -8.76 -5.43
C THR A 4 6.45 -9.15 -4.16
N LYS A 5 6.03 -8.61 -3.01
CA LYS A 5 6.54 -8.99 -1.70
C LYS A 5 5.54 -9.88 -0.96
N VAL A 6 6.04 -10.91 -0.29
CA VAL A 6 5.23 -11.72 0.63
C VAL A 6 5.18 -11.01 1.98
N VAL A 7 3.96 -10.75 2.47
CA VAL A 7 3.71 -10.19 3.80
C VAL A 7 3.03 -11.27 4.64
N GLN A 8 3.60 -11.57 5.80
CA GLN A 8 2.99 -12.43 6.81
C GLN A 8 2.24 -11.56 7.81
N THR A 9 1.00 -11.92 8.14
CA THR A 9 0.17 -11.19 9.07
C THR A 9 -0.73 -12.14 9.85
N GLU A 10 -1.08 -11.75 11.06
CA GLU A 10 -2.01 -12.47 11.91
C GLU A 10 -3.42 -11.92 11.69
N VAL A 11 -4.39 -12.82 11.71
CA VAL A 11 -5.83 -12.50 11.67
C VAL A 11 -6.50 -13.35 12.73
N ASP A 12 -7.42 -12.74 13.46
CA ASP A 12 -8.20 -13.48 14.46
C ASP A 12 -9.06 -14.56 13.78
N MET A 13 -9.48 -15.54 14.58
CA MET A 13 -10.20 -16.70 14.07
C MET A 13 -11.60 -16.38 13.55
N GLU A 14 -12.24 -15.33 14.03
CA GLU A 14 -13.57 -14.91 13.57
C GLU A 14 -13.48 -14.32 12.16
N VAL A 15 -12.52 -13.41 11.94
CA VAL A 15 -12.21 -12.85 10.63
C VAL A 15 -11.78 -13.95 9.66
N TYR A 16 -10.87 -14.84 10.08
CA TYR A 16 -10.42 -15.95 9.23
C TYR A 16 -11.58 -16.83 8.76
N ARG A 17 -12.49 -17.22 9.66
CA ARG A 17 -13.67 -18.05 9.32
C ARG A 17 -14.58 -17.33 8.34
N THR A 18 -14.80 -16.04 8.54
CA THR A 18 -15.62 -15.20 7.66
C THR A 18 -15.01 -15.14 6.26
N LEU A 19 -13.72 -14.82 6.15
CA LEU A 19 -13.01 -14.77 4.86
C LEU A 19 -13.02 -16.12 4.15
N LYS A 20 -12.90 -17.23 4.89
CA LYS A 20 -12.99 -18.58 4.33
C LYS A 20 -14.39 -18.90 3.78
N ALA A 21 -15.44 -18.45 4.46
CA ALA A 21 -16.82 -18.60 3.97
C ALA A 21 -17.03 -17.79 2.69
N VAL A 22 -16.55 -16.55 2.63
CA VAL A 22 -16.58 -15.69 1.42
C VAL A 22 -15.84 -16.36 0.26
N ALA A 23 -14.61 -16.83 0.50
CA ALA A 23 -13.81 -17.53 -0.51
C ALA A 23 -14.55 -18.78 -1.07
N SER A 24 -15.24 -19.51 -0.20
CA SER A 24 -16.04 -20.68 -0.60
C SER A 24 -17.24 -20.28 -1.45
N ALA A 25 -17.95 -19.22 -1.09
CA ALA A 25 -19.10 -18.72 -1.83
C ALA A 25 -18.71 -18.19 -3.23
N GLU A 26 -17.57 -17.50 -3.32
CA GLU A 26 -17.04 -16.96 -4.57
C GLU A 26 -16.28 -17.98 -5.42
N LYS A 27 -16.05 -19.20 -4.90
CA LYS A 27 -15.22 -20.24 -5.54
C LYS A 27 -13.80 -19.76 -5.86
N LYS A 28 -13.25 -18.88 -5.03
CA LYS A 28 -11.89 -18.34 -5.15
C LYS A 28 -10.98 -18.86 -4.04
N PRO A 29 -9.66 -18.98 -4.28
CA PRO A 29 -8.69 -19.21 -3.21
C PRO A 29 -8.72 -18.10 -2.17
N LEU A 30 -8.60 -18.44 -0.88
CA LEU A 30 -8.57 -17.45 0.23
C LEU A 30 -7.50 -16.37 0.03
N LYS A 31 -6.33 -16.73 -0.53
CA LYS A 31 -5.26 -15.77 -0.84
C LYS A 31 -5.68 -14.70 -1.84
N GLU A 32 -6.60 -15.00 -2.76
CA GLU A 32 -7.07 -14.04 -3.76
C GLU A 32 -8.04 -13.06 -3.12
N ILE A 33 -8.98 -13.54 -2.30
CA ILE A 33 -9.87 -12.70 -1.49
C ILE A 33 -9.06 -11.73 -0.62
N ILE A 34 -8.03 -12.21 0.09
CA ILE A 34 -7.19 -11.36 0.94
C ILE A 34 -6.47 -10.29 0.10
N ARG A 35 -5.96 -10.65 -1.09
CA ARG A 35 -5.28 -9.70 -1.98
C ARG A 35 -6.24 -8.65 -2.54
N GLU A 36 -7.45 -9.04 -2.91
CA GLU A 36 -8.50 -8.13 -3.38
C GLU A 36 -8.84 -7.12 -2.27
N ILE A 37 -9.11 -7.59 -1.05
CA ILE A 37 -9.40 -6.73 0.10
C ILE A 37 -8.27 -5.73 0.39
N LEU A 38 -7.01 -6.20 0.39
CA LEU A 38 -5.87 -5.33 0.62
C LEU A 38 -5.69 -4.28 -0.48
N ARG A 39 -5.91 -4.66 -1.74
CA ARG A 39 -5.85 -3.75 -2.88
C ARG A 39 -6.94 -2.69 -2.78
N ASP A 40 -8.19 -3.09 -2.59
CA ASP A 40 -9.34 -2.19 -2.51
C ASP A 40 -9.17 -1.21 -1.34
N TYR A 41 -8.68 -1.70 -0.19
CA TYR A 41 -8.37 -0.85 0.94
C TYR A 41 -7.27 0.17 0.63
N ALA A 42 -6.16 -0.29 0.03
CA ALA A 42 -5.04 0.59 -0.33
C ALA A 42 -5.45 1.66 -1.35
N GLU A 43 -6.20 1.29 -2.39
CA GLU A 43 -6.69 2.23 -3.41
C GLU A 43 -7.65 3.26 -2.81
N LYS A 44 -8.60 2.80 -1.97
CA LYS A 44 -9.52 3.70 -1.25
C LYS A 44 -8.78 4.67 -0.35
N LYS A 45 -7.72 4.22 0.33
CA LYS A 45 -6.90 5.07 1.21
C LYS A 45 -6.01 6.02 0.42
N LYS A 46 -5.39 5.58 -0.67
CA LYS A 46 -4.62 6.44 -1.58
C LYS A 46 -5.46 7.60 -2.07
N LYS A 47 -6.70 7.35 -2.53
CA LYS A 47 -7.61 8.40 -2.98
C LYS A 47 -7.88 9.42 -1.88
N LYS A 48 -8.20 8.95 -0.66
CA LYS A 48 -8.46 9.84 0.49
C LYS A 48 -7.24 10.67 0.89
N LEU A 49 -6.05 10.05 0.87
CA LEU A 49 -4.80 10.75 1.16
C LEU A 49 -4.52 11.83 0.12
N LEU A 50 -4.70 11.55 -1.18
CA LEU A 50 -4.54 12.55 -2.23
C LEU A 50 -5.52 13.72 -2.07
N GLU A 51 -6.79 13.44 -1.74
CA GLU A 51 -7.80 14.48 -1.48
C GLU A 51 -7.50 15.34 -0.23
N GLU A 52 -6.75 14.80 0.73
CA GLU A 52 -6.29 15.52 1.93
C GLU A 52 -5.01 16.30 1.64
N VAL A 53 -4.10 15.72 0.86
CA VAL A 53 -2.82 16.31 0.42
C VAL A 53 -3.03 17.51 -0.51
N GLU A 54 -3.98 17.45 -1.46
CA GLU A 54 -4.35 18.61 -2.30
C GLU A 54 -4.85 19.82 -1.49
N LYS A 55 -5.24 19.62 -0.23
CA LYS A 55 -5.77 20.67 0.64
C LYS A 55 -4.74 21.19 1.64
N ASP A 56 -3.54 20.65 1.67
CA ASP A 56 -2.56 20.91 2.71
C ASP A 56 -1.25 21.50 2.13
N PRO A 57 -0.96 22.80 2.36
CA PRO A 57 0.19 23.52 1.80
C PRO A 57 1.55 22.91 2.16
N ILE A 58 1.59 22.05 3.18
CA ILE A 58 2.82 21.39 3.63
C ILE A 58 3.29 20.35 2.59
N TRP A 59 2.37 19.74 1.82
CA TRP A 59 2.73 18.68 0.87
C TRP A 59 3.17 19.20 -0.50
N GLU A 60 2.88 20.45 -0.85
CA GLU A 60 3.56 21.13 -1.98
C GLU A 60 5.08 21.22 -1.74
N ALA A 61 5.51 21.31 -0.47
CA ALA A 61 6.91 21.42 -0.11
C ALA A 61 7.66 20.08 -0.01
N VAL A 62 6.95 18.95 0.18
CA VAL A 62 7.56 17.62 0.40
C VAL A 62 7.74 16.81 -0.90
N GLY A 63 7.33 17.37 -2.06
CA GLY A 63 7.82 16.89 -3.36
C GLY A 63 7.42 15.44 -3.71
N LEU A 64 6.12 15.13 -3.72
CA LEU A 64 5.62 13.82 -4.15
C LEU A 64 5.41 13.71 -5.68
N LEU A 65 6.05 14.58 -6.48
CA LEU A 65 5.88 14.64 -7.94
C LEU A 65 7.17 14.57 -8.78
N GLU A 66 8.34 14.31 -8.19
CA GLU A 66 9.59 14.07 -8.94
C GLU A 66 10.22 12.69 -8.68
N THR A 67 9.43 11.64 -8.41
CA THR A 67 9.90 10.25 -8.58
C THR A 67 9.33 9.64 -9.83
N ASN A 68 9.57 10.35 -10.94
CA ASN A 68 9.59 9.80 -12.30
C ASN A 68 11.03 9.40 -12.69
N GLU A 69 11.97 9.38 -11.74
CA GLU A 69 13.35 8.92 -11.93
C GLU A 69 13.50 7.52 -11.33
N GLU A 70 13.96 6.58 -12.15
CA GLU A 70 14.06 5.13 -11.85
C GLU A 70 15.05 4.78 -10.72
N ASP A 71 15.83 5.74 -10.18
CA ASP A 71 16.92 5.46 -9.22
C ASP A 71 16.84 6.23 -7.89
N ALA A 72 15.66 6.72 -7.49
CA ALA A 72 15.52 7.46 -6.22
C ALA A 72 15.83 6.59 -4.97
N SER A 73 15.75 5.26 -5.06
CA SER A 73 16.10 4.34 -3.96
C SER A 73 17.59 3.99 -3.88
N GLU A 74 18.41 4.41 -4.84
CA GLU A 74 19.86 4.14 -4.86
C GLU A 74 20.71 5.31 -4.33
N ARG A 75 20.09 6.45 -3.98
CA ARG A 75 20.80 7.54 -3.30
C ARG A 75 21.01 7.21 -1.82
N ASP A 76 22.24 6.76 -1.53
CA ASP A 76 22.79 6.53 -0.19
C ASP A 76 23.39 7.84 0.39
N ASP A 77 22.65 8.94 0.33
CA ASP A 77 23.02 10.23 0.95
C ASP A 77 22.16 10.56 2.17
N TRP A 78 21.47 9.56 2.72
CA TRP A 78 20.70 9.68 3.96
C TRP A 78 21.63 9.79 5.19
N GLY A 79 22.28 10.94 5.35
CA GLY A 79 22.96 11.30 6.59
C GLY A 79 24.37 11.88 6.49
N VAL A 80 24.70 12.67 5.47
CA VAL A 80 25.92 13.49 5.52
C VAL A 80 25.53 14.95 5.81
N PRO A 81 25.78 15.46 7.02
CA PRO A 81 25.68 16.89 7.27
C PRO A 81 26.86 17.57 6.56
N GLU A 82 26.59 18.46 5.61
CA GLU A 82 27.60 19.41 5.15
C GLU A 82 27.69 20.54 6.18
N TRP A 83 28.65 20.40 7.09
CA TRP A 83 29.31 21.52 7.77
C TRP A 83 30.80 21.20 7.93
#